data_AF-A0A150WQA7-F1
#
_entry.id   AF-A0A150WQA7-F1
#
_cell.length_a   1.000
_cell.length_b   1.000
_cell.length_c   1.000
_cell.angle_alpha   90.00
_cell.angle_beta   90.00
_cell.angle_gamma   90.00
#
_symmetry.space_group_name_H-M   'P 1'
#
loop_
_entity.id
_entity.type
_entity.pdbx_description
1 polymer ?
#
loop_
_entity_poly.entity_id
_entity_poly.type
_entity_poly.pdbx_seq_one_letter_code
_entity_poly.pdbx_strand_id
1 'polypeptide(L)'
;MKRIYTYFILSLALTLPVIAADYYVLGASGSGSEFLIIDEHANCHGVSNAGASVYFIPTRSSAEWSSFVAKPPPNVTVLACCAKAC
;
A
#
# COMPACT_ATOMS: atom_id res chain seq x y z
N MET A 1 -5.88 -26.08 39.45
CA MET A 1 -6.49 -24.80 39.02
C MET A 1 -5.44 -23.86 38.38
N LYS A 2 -4.80 -24.25 37.27
CA LYS A 2 -3.71 -23.46 36.63
C LYS A 2 -3.69 -23.51 35.08
N ARG A 3 -4.77 -23.97 34.44
CA ARG A 3 -4.82 -24.19 32.97
C ARG A 3 -5.75 -23.24 32.20
N ILE A 4 -6.41 -22.31 32.90
CA ILE A 4 -7.36 -21.37 32.29
C ILE A 4 -6.66 -20.08 31.81
N TYR A 5 -5.54 -19.68 32.43
CA TYR A 5 -4.85 -18.43 32.12
C TYR A 5 -4.07 -18.46 30.79
N THR A 6 -3.72 -19.63 30.26
CA THR A 6 -2.90 -19.74 29.05
C THR A 6 -3.68 -19.35 27.78
N TYR A 7 -5.00 -19.55 27.76
CA TYR A 7 -5.84 -19.22 26.61
C TYR A 7 -6.21 -17.73 26.52
N PHE A 8 -6.12 -16.98 27.63
CA PHE A 8 -6.48 -15.56 27.66
C PHE A 8 -5.38 -14.67 27.04
N ILE A 9 -4.12 -15.12 27.07
CA ILE A 9 -2.98 -14.38 26.54
C ILE A 9 -2.83 -14.59 25.01
N LEU A 10 -3.33 -15.70 24.47
CA LEU A 10 -3.19 -16.05 23.05
C LEU A 10 -4.22 -15.35 22.15
N SER A 11 -5.39 -14.96 22.67
CA SER A 11 -6.42 -14.25 21.90
C SER A 11 -6.23 -12.74 21.83
N LEU A 12 -5.35 -12.15 22.65
CA LEU A 12 -5.09 -10.70 22.69
C LEU A 12 -4.10 -10.23 21.60
N ALA A 13 -3.41 -11.16 20.93
CA ALA A 13 -2.36 -10.84 19.96
C ALA A 13 -2.85 -10.67 18.49
N LEU A 14 -4.16 -10.84 18.20
CA LEU A 14 -4.67 -10.91 16.82
C LEU A 14 -5.51 -9.71 16.36
N THR A 15 -5.40 -8.56 17.00
CA THR A 15 -6.04 -7.32 16.54
C THR A 15 -5.00 -6.21 16.38
N LEU A 16 -3.97 -6.46 15.58
CA LEU A 16 -3.19 -5.34 15.05
C LEU A 16 -4.15 -4.53 14.16
N PRO A 17 -4.46 -3.27 14.49
CA PRO A 17 -5.17 -2.42 13.55
C PRO A 17 -4.29 -2.31 12.31
N VAL A 18 -4.81 -2.74 11.16
CA VAL A 18 -4.20 -2.46 9.86
C VAL A 18 -4.41 -0.97 9.63
N ILE A 19 -3.47 -0.17 10.13
CA ILE A 19 -3.48 1.28 9.92
C ILE A 19 -2.87 1.49 8.53
N ALA A 20 -3.68 1.99 7.60
CA ALA A 20 -3.18 2.38 6.28
C ALA A 20 -2.16 3.50 6.41
N ALA A 21 -1.11 3.48 5.60
CA ALA A 21 -0.20 4.61 5.51
C ALA A 21 -0.97 5.85 5.02
N ASP A 22 -0.63 7.03 5.54
CA ASP A 22 -1.26 8.28 5.08
C ASP A 22 -0.92 8.58 3.61
N TYR A 23 0.31 8.30 3.22
CA TYR A 23 0.80 8.46 1.85
C TYR A 23 2.07 7.63 1.58
N TYR A 24 2.37 7.46 0.30
CA TYR A 24 3.67 6.98 -0.20
C TYR A 24 4.34 8.05 -1.06
N VAL A 25 5.67 8.03 -1.11
CA VAL A 25 6.46 8.90 -1.99
C VAL A 25 7.01 8.06 -3.12
N LEU A 26 6.68 8.43 -4.36
CA LEU A 26 7.15 7.79 -5.58
C LEU A 26 8.13 8.74 -6.27
N GLY A 27 9.40 8.39 -6.24
CA GLY A 27 10.53 9.12 -6.78
C GLY A 27 10.50 9.26 -8.30
N ALA A 28 11.36 10.13 -8.82
CA ALA A 28 11.47 10.41 -10.25
C ALA A 28 12.25 9.32 -10.99
N SER A 29 12.01 9.17 -12.30
CA SER A 29 12.68 8.17 -13.15
C SER A 29 14.22 8.29 -13.19
N GLY A 30 14.78 9.47 -12.87
CA GLY A 30 16.22 9.74 -12.87
C GLY A 30 16.96 9.28 -11.60
N SER A 31 16.24 8.95 -10.52
CA SER A 31 16.81 8.35 -9.31
C SER A 31 16.83 6.82 -9.35
N GLY A 32 16.60 6.23 -10.53
CA GLY A 32 16.16 4.85 -10.69
C GLY A 32 14.63 4.85 -10.70
N SER A 33 14.03 4.21 -11.71
CA SER A 33 12.57 4.06 -11.78
C SER A 33 12.06 3.43 -10.49
N GLU A 34 11.43 4.23 -9.62
CA GLU A 34 10.86 3.71 -8.38
C GLU A 34 9.61 2.92 -8.74
N PHE A 35 9.69 1.61 -8.56
CA PHE A 35 8.53 0.73 -8.56
C PHE A 35 8.20 0.43 -7.11
N LEU A 36 7.01 0.80 -6.68
CA LEU A 36 6.49 0.54 -5.33
C LEU A 36 5.37 -0.48 -5.40
N ILE A 37 5.33 -1.38 -4.44
CA ILE A 37 4.17 -2.22 -4.17
C ILE A 37 3.43 -1.57 -2.99
N ILE A 38 2.20 -1.16 -3.24
CA ILE A 38 1.32 -0.52 -2.25
C ILE A 38 0.12 -1.45 -2.05
N ASP A 39 0.06 -2.08 -0.88
CA ASP A 39 -1.06 -2.93 -0.48
C ASP A 39 -1.84 -2.24 0.63
N GLU A 40 -2.91 -1.56 0.23
CA GLU A 40 -3.73 -0.75 1.11
C GLU A 40 -5.22 -0.98 0.85
N HIS A 41 -6.03 -0.94 1.91
CA HIS A 41 -7.48 -1.17 1.83
C HIS A 41 -7.86 -2.49 1.14
N ALA A 42 -7.06 -3.55 1.34
CA ALA A 42 -7.17 -4.86 0.69
C ALA A 42 -7.06 -4.82 -0.85
N ASN A 43 -6.47 -3.75 -1.40
CA ASN A 43 -6.24 -3.55 -2.83
C ASN A 43 -4.75 -3.30 -3.11
N CYS A 44 -4.07 -4.34 -3.56
CA CYS A 44 -2.64 -4.29 -3.89
C CYS A 44 -2.38 -3.83 -5.33
N HIS A 45 -1.58 -2.78 -5.45
CA HIS A 45 -1.09 -2.30 -6.74
C HIS A 45 0.42 -2.05 -6.76
N GLY A 46 1.04 -2.40 -7.89
CA GLY A 46 2.37 -1.95 -8.27
C GLY A 46 2.29 -0.60 -8.98
N VAL A 47 3.04 0.39 -8.49
CA VAL A 47 3.06 1.75 -9.02
C VAL A 47 4.47 2.09 -9.49
N SER A 48 4.62 2.60 -10.71
CA SER A 48 5.89 3.08 -11.23
C SER A 48 5.80 4.49 -11.80
N ASN A 49 6.87 5.26 -11.66
CA ASN A 49 6.99 6.60 -12.24
C ASN A 49 8.07 6.64 -13.32
N ALA A 50 7.68 7.01 -14.53
CA ALA A 50 8.57 7.29 -15.65
C ALA A 50 8.84 8.80 -15.84
N GLY A 51 8.23 9.66 -15.02
CA GLY A 51 8.37 11.11 -15.05
C GLY A 51 9.56 11.63 -14.26
N ALA A 52 9.90 12.91 -14.46
CA ALA A 52 10.99 13.59 -13.74
C ALA A 52 10.57 14.18 -12.38
N SER A 53 9.28 14.15 -12.05
CA SER A 53 8.73 14.70 -10.82
C SER A 53 8.54 13.61 -9.77
N VAL A 54 8.69 13.97 -8.50
CA VAL A 54 8.30 13.13 -7.36
C VAL A 54 6.79 13.25 -7.14
N TYR A 55 6.13 12.14 -6.84
CA TYR A 55 4.70 12.09 -6.55
C TYR A 55 4.41 11.64 -5.12
N PHE A 56 3.39 12.25 -4.52
CA PHE A 56 2.80 11.80 -3.27
C PHE A 56 1.51 11.05 -3.58
N ILE A 57 1.45 9.79 -3.18
CA ILE A 57 0.31 8.90 -3.42
C ILE A 57 -0.51 8.87 -2.13
N PRO A 58 -1.73 9.46 -2.10
CA PRO A 58 -2.55 9.47 -0.89
C PRO A 58 -3.20 8.09 -0.68
N THR A 59 -3.02 7.54 0.52
CA THR A 59 -3.52 6.21 0.89
C THR A 59 -4.28 6.20 2.21
N ARG A 60 -4.43 7.35 2.88
CA ARG A 60 -5.15 7.46 4.16
C ARG A 60 -6.56 6.88 4.12
N SER A 61 -7.32 7.15 3.06
CA SER A 61 -8.67 6.59 2.87
C SER A 61 -8.76 5.70 1.62
N SER A 62 -9.67 4.74 1.66
CA SER A 62 -9.96 3.86 0.51
C SER A 62 -10.44 4.65 -0.71
N ALA A 63 -11.13 5.77 -0.49
CA ALA A 63 -11.61 6.65 -1.55
C ALA A 63 -10.47 7.42 -2.24
N GLU A 64 -9.50 7.93 -1.47
CA GLU A 64 -8.29 8.56 -2.03
C GLU A 64 -7.48 7.55 -2.82
N TRP A 65 -7.25 6.36 -2.25
CA TRP A 65 -6.52 5.29 -2.91
C TRP A 65 -7.18 4.87 -4.23
N SER A 66 -8.50 4.62 -4.20
CA SER A 66 -9.27 4.25 -5.39
C SER A 66 -9.24 5.34 -6.46
N SER A 67 -9.27 6.61 -6.05
CA SER A 67 -9.21 7.75 -6.98
C SER A 67 -7.87 7.82 -7.69
N PHE A 68 -6.76 7.61 -6.96
CA PHE A 68 -5.43 7.54 -7.55
C PHE A 68 -5.30 6.38 -8.53
N VAL A 69 -5.77 5.18 -8.15
CA VAL A 69 -5.72 3.99 -9.02
C VAL A 69 -6.55 4.19 -10.29
N ALA A 70 -7.74 4.79 -10.18
CA ALA A 70 -8.62 5.02 -11.32
C ALA A 70 -8.12 6.14 -12.27
N LYS A 71 -7.36 7.10 -11.74
CA LYS A 71 -6.87 8.28 -12.48
C LYS A 71 -5.44 8.63 -12.06
N PRO A 72 -4.45 7.80 -12.42
CA PRO A 72 -3.07 8.09 -12.06
C PRO A 72 -2.58 9.36 -12.78
N PRO A 73 -1.67 10.14 -12.15
CA PRO A 73 -1.02 11.28 -12.81
C PRO A 73 -0.27 10.88 -14.09
N PRO A 74 0.02 11.83 -14.99
CA PRO A 74 0.83 11.56 -16.17
C PRO A 74 2.19 10.93 -15.82
N ASN A 75 2.59 9.94 -16.61
CA ASN A 75 3.83 9.16 -16.43
C ASN A 75 3.86 8.25 -15.18
N VAL A 76 2.73 8.11 -14.48
CA VAL A 76 2.55 7.11 -13.42
C VAL A 76 1.76 5.94 -13.99
N THR A 77 2.32 4.74 -13.86
CA THR A 77 1.65 3.48 -14.26
C THR A 77 1.23 2.73 -13.01
N VAL A 78 -0.01 2.27 -12.99
CA VAL A 78 -0.57 1.44 -11.92
C VAL A 78 -0.94 0.08 -12.49
N LEU A 79 -0.47 -0.98 -11.87
CA LEU A 79 -0.72 -2.37 -12.26
C LEU A 79 -1.24 -3.13 -11.04
N ALA A 80 -2.14 -4.09 -11.23
CA ALA A 80 -2.51 -5.00 -10.13
C ALA A 80 -1.27 -5.80 -9.69
N CYS A 81 -1.11 -6.06 -8.39
CA CYS A 81 0.04 -6.85 -7.90
C CYS A 81 0.12 -8.25 -8.53
N CYS A 82 -1.03 -8.84 -8.87
CA CYS A 82 -1.10 -10.10 -9.61
C CYS A 82 -0.64 -10.04 -11.07
N ALA A 83 -0.34 -8.85 -11.63
CA ALA A 83 0.16 -8.74 -13.00
C ALA A 83 1.68 -9.00 -13.13
N LYS A 84 2.41 -9.13 -12.00
CA LYS A 84 3.85 -9.49 -12.00
C LYS A 84 4.19 -10.83 -11.34
N ALA A 85 3.37 -11.35 -10.42
CA ALA A 85 3.52 -12.70 -9.83
C ALA A 85 2.34 -13.08 -8.91
N CYS A 86 1.13 -13.11 -9.46
CA CYS A 86 0.26 -14.27 -9.21
C CYS A 86 0.48 -15.19 -10.43
#